data_AF-A0ABD3ZJR3-F1
#
_entry.id   AF-A0ABD3ZJR3-F1
#
_cell.length_a   1.000
_cell.length_b   1.000
_cell.length_c   1.000
_cell.angle_alpha   90.00
_cell.angle_beta   90.00
_cell.angle_gamma   90.00
#
_symmetry.space_group_name_H-M   'P 1'
#
loop_
_entity.id
_entity.type
_entity.pdbx_description
1 polymer ?
#
loop_
_entity_poly.entity_id
_entity_poly.type
_entity_poly.pdbx_seq_one_letter_code
_entity_poly.pdbx_strand_id
1 'polypeptide(L)' 'QVVKGNVSINGQHVSTADGVAIWDEAAISIHADDKAEILLFDLPPV' A
#
# COMPACT_ATOMS: atom_id res chain seq x y z
N GLN A 1 -3.69 -3.35 0.76
CA GLN A 1 -4.52 -3.81 -0.38
C GLN A 1 -5.13 -2.59 -1.07
N VAL A 2 -5.08 -2.52 -2.39
CA VAL A 2 -5.67 -1.43 -3.16
C VAL A 2 -7.08 -1.83 -3.59
N VAL A 3 -8.09 -1.10 -3.12
CA VAL A 3 -9.50 -1.33 -3.47
C VAL A 3 -9.83 -0.72 -4.83
N LYS A 4 -9.28 0.46 -5.11
CA LYS A 4 -9.40 1.16 -6.40
C LYS A 4 -8.27 2.17 -6.58
N GLY A 5 -7.99 2.52 -7.83
CA GLY A 5 -6.99 3.51 -8.22
C GLY A 5 -5.57 2.94 -8.30
N ASN A 6 -4.60 3.84 -8.38
CA ASN A 6 -3.18 3.55 -8.49
C ASN A 6 -2.40 4.30 -7.41
N VAL A 7 -1.47 3.60 -6.76
CA VAL A 7 -0.62 4.16 -5.71
C VAL A 7 0.82 3.71 -5.88
N SER A 8 1.75 4.53 -5.40
CA SER A 8 3.14 4.17 -5.17
C SER A 8 3.38 3.95 -3.68
N ILE A 9 3.74 2.73 -3.27
CA ILE A 9 4.07 2.37 -1.88
C ILE A 9 5.57 2.12 -1.79
N ASN A 10 6.28 2.93 -1.00
CA ASN A 10 7.75 2.91 -0.88
C ASN A 10 8.48 2.89 -2.25
N GLY A 11 7.90 3.59 -3.24
CA GLY A 11 8.44 3.67 -4.62
C GLY A 11 8.00 2.56 -5.56
N GLN A 12 7.27 1.54 -5.09
CA GLN A 12 6.69 0.50 -5.93
C GLN A 12 5.28 0.87 -6.37
N HIS A 13 5.01 0.82 -7.67
CA HIS A 13 3.65 1.00 -8.21
C HIS A 13 2.77 -0.21 -7.91
N VAL A 14 1.55 0.07 -7.45
CA VAL A 14 0.56 -0.91 -7.00
C VAL A 14 -0.81 -0.46 -7.49
N SER A 15 -1.57 -1.38 -8.08
CA SER A 15 -2.81 -1.07 -8.78
C SER A 15 -4.02 -1.76 -8.15
N THR A 16 -5.20 -1.47 -8.68
CA THR A 16 -6.47 -2.02 -8.17
C THR A 16 -6.44 -3.54 -8.06
N ALA A 17 -6.93 -4.06 -6.93
CA ALA A 17 -6.94 -5.46 -6.51
C ALA A 17 -5.60 -6.03 -6.04
N ASP A 18 -4.49 -5.30 -6.15
CA ASP A 18 -3.20 -5.75 -5.63
C ASP A 18 -3.15 -5.72 -4.08
N GLY A 19 -2.46 -6.71 -3.52
CA GLY A 19 -2.09 -6.79 -2.12
C GLY A 19 -0.57 -6.70 -1.97
N VAL A 20 -0.11 -5.91 -1.00
CA VAL A 20 1.32 -5.79 -0.67
C VAL A 20 1.49 -6.12 0.80
N ALA A 21 2.42 -7.02 1.09
CA ALA A 21 2.88 -7.33 2.44
C ALA A 21 4.22 -6.64 2.67
N ILE A 22 4.36 -5.92 3.77
CA ILE A 22 5.54 -5.14 4.13
C ILE A 22 5.90 -5.48 5.57
N TRP A 23 7.19 -5.70 5.82
CA TRP A 23 7.78 -5.96 7.13
C TRP A 23 9.15 -5.28 7.21
N ASP A 24 9.73 -5.21 8.42
CA ASP A 24 11.06 -4.63 8.68
C ASP A 24 11.25 -3.18 8.16
N GLU A 25 10.17 -2.39 8.15
CA GLU A 25 10.19 -0.99 7.74
C GLU A 25 9.73 -0.07 8.88
N ALA A 26 10.46 1.00 9.15
CA ALA A 26 10.13 1.95 10.21
C ALA A 26 8.97 2.89 9.82
N ALA A 27 8.73 3.06 8.51
CA ALA A 27 7.66 3.88 7.99
C ALA A 27 7.20 3.37 6.61
N ILE A 28 5.93 3.62 6.28
CA ILE A 28 5.37 3.34 4.95
C ILE A 28 4.99 4.69 4.31
N SER A 29 5.61 5.00 3.17
CA SER A 29 5.26 6.15 2.34
C SER A 29 4.29 5.70 1.25
N ILE A 30 3.15 6.35 1.17
CA ILE A 30 2.10 6.06 0.18
C ILE A 30 1.82 7.34 -0.59
N HIS A 31 2.02 7.30 -1.90
CA HIS A 31 1.65 8.36 -2.82
C HIS A 31 0.51 7.87 -3.72
N ALA A 32 -0.55 8.66 -3.84
CA ALA A 32 -1.65 8.35 -4.74
C ALA A 32 -1.42 9.07 -6.06
N ASP A 33 -1.22 8.31 -7.13
CA ASP A 33 -0.99 8.84 -8.48
C ASP A 33 -2.33 9.33 -9.09
N ASP A 34 -3.46 8.80 -8.60
CA ASP A 34 -4.82 9.25 -8.87
C ASP A 34 -5.73 9.14 -7.62
N LYS A 35 -7.05 9.28 -7.80
CA LYS A 35 -8.00 9.03 -6.71
C LYS A 35 -8.04 7.54 -6.36
N ALA A 36 -7.31 7.17 -5.32
CA ALA A 36 -7.25 5.81 -4.82
C ALA A 36 -8.00 5.58 -3.50
N GLU A 37 -8.32 4.33 -3.22
CA GLU A 37 -8.75 3.84 -1.90
C GLU A 37 -7.98 2.57 -1.57
N ILE A 38 -7.46 2.53 -0.34
CA ILE A 38 -6.63 1.44 0.15
C ILE A 38 -7.12 0.97 1.51
N LEU A 39 -6.90 -0.31 1.78
CA LEU A 39 -6.99 -0.90 3.13
C LEU A 39 -5.58 -1.14 3.64
N LEU A 40 -5.25 -0.50 4.77
CA LEU A 40 -4.01 -0.69 5.53
C LEU A 40 -4.32 -1.57 6.74
N PHE A 41 -3.63 -2.70 6.84
CA PHE A 41 -3.73 -3.61 7.97
C PHE A 41 -2.42 -3.53 8.77
N ASP A 42 -2.48 -2.96 9.96
CA ASP A 42 -1.37 -2.97 10.92
C ASP A 42 -1.48 -4.24 11.76
N LEU A 43 -0.52 -5.14 11.59
CA LEU A 43 -0.56 -6.50 12.13
C LEU A 43 0.54 -6.65 13.20
N PRO A 44 0.28 -7.40 14.28
CA PRO A 44 1.32 -7.70 15.26
C PRO A 44 2.44 -8.55 14.62
N PRO A 45 3.67 -8.51 15.19
CA PRO A 45 4.76 -9.36 14.75
C PRO A 45 4.41 -10.85 14.94
N VAL A 46 5.03 -11.69 14.11
CA VAL A 46 4.85 -13.16 14.09
C VAL A 46 5.81 -13.83 15.07
#